data_AF-X0Z0K9-F1
#
_entry.id   AF-X0Z0K9-F1
#
_cell.length_a   1.000
_cell.length_b   1.000
_cell.length_c   1.000
_cell.angle_alpha   90.00
_cell.angle_beta   90.00
_cell.angle_gamma   90.00
#
_symmetry.space_group_name_H-M   'P 1'
#
loop_
_entity.id
_entity.type
_entity.pdbx_description
1 polymer ?
#
loop_
_entity_poly.entity_id
_entity_poly.type
_entity_poly.pdbx_seq_one_letter_code
_entity_poly.pdbx_strand_id
1 'polypeptide(L)'
;MKRSFGFLFAVALIAAIGCASGPRTVRVTEDRSFDGLRKIERPRFGAVWIADGFDLSHYTKVRLEGAGIEFRDVRSYGGSRRQAREFPISERGQQQLGDIMENAFRQELARSSRFELTESVGPDVLTVWGGLLDVVSFVPPERPSRSDVWLRSVG
;
A
#
# COMPACT_ATOMS: atom_id res chain seq x y z
N MET A 1 17.31 -81.21 -2.43
CA MET A 1 18.13 -80.99 -3.66
C MET A 1 17.32 -80.16 -4.66
N LYS A 2 17.96 -79.20 -5.35
CA LYS A 2 17.48 -78.30 -6.44
C LYS A 2 16.64 -77.09 -5.93
N ARG A 3 17.16 -75.86 -5.81
CA ARG A 3 17.81 -74.87 -6.72
C ARG A 3 16.82 -73.87 -7.34
N SER A 4 16.84 -72.65 -6.77
CA SER A 4 17.01 -71.32 -7.42
C SER A 4 15.99 -70.78 -8.44
N PHE A 5 15.41 -69.60 -8.14
CA PHE A 5 15.20 -68.37 -8.96
C PHE A 5 14.12 -67.54 -8.22
N GLY A 6 14.25 -66.27 -7.82
CA GLY A 6 14.87 -65.11 -8.43
C GLY A 6 13.77 -64.10 -8.78
N PHE A 7 13.48 -63.11 -7.93
CA PHE A 7 12.98 -61.79 -8.37
C PHE A 7 13.13 -60.75 -7.26
N LEU A 8 14.06 -59.81 -7.47
CA LEU A 8 14.29 -58.59 -6.70
C LEU A 8 13.08 -57.65 -6.84
N PHE A 9 12.43 -57.30 -5.73
CA PHE A 9 11.45 -56.21 -5.68
C PHE A 9 12.17 -54.93 -5.22
N ALA A 10 12.66 -54.14 -6.16
CA ALA A 10 13.17 -52.81 -5.90
C ALA A 10 11.99 -51.83 -5.82
N VAL A 11 11.54 -51.50 -4.61
CA VAL A 11 10.56 -50.43 -4.38
C VAL A 11 11.30 -49.10 -4.40
N ALA A 12 11.10 -48.33 -5.47
CA ALA A 12 11.61 -46.97 -5.61
C ALA A 12 10.80 -46.02 -4.72
N LEU A 13 11.44 -45.49 -3.68
CA LEU A 13 10.88 -44.47 -2.79
C LEU A 13 10.97 -43.10 -3.49
N ILE A 14 9.88 -42.66 -4.14
CA ILE A 14 9.76 -41.29 -4.63
C ILE A 14 9.46 -40.40 -3.42
N ALA A 15 10.51 -39.85 -2.81
CA ALA A 15 10.38 -38.82 -1.80
C ALA A 15 9.90 -37.52 -2.49
N ALA A 16 8.70 -37.09 -2.12
CA ALA A 16 8.10 -35.84 -2.56
C ALA A 16 9.04 -34.66 -2.26
N ILE A 17 9.50 -33.97 -3.30
CA ILE A 17 10.05 -32.62 -3.17
C ILE A 17 8.85 -31.70 -2.94
N GLY A 18 8.36 -31.69 -1.69
CA GLY A 18 7.48 -30.64 -1.22
C GLY A 18 8.28 -29.35 -1.24
N CYS A 19 7.87 -28.39 -2.08
CA CYS A 19 8.37 -27.03 -2.01
C CYS A 19 8.09 -26.49 -0.61
N ALA A 20 9.08 -26.54 0.27
CA ALA A 20 9.07 -25.86 1.54
C ALA A 20 9.15 -24.35 1.24
N SER A 21 7.99 -23.74 1.03
CA SER A 21 7.82 -22.30 1.22
C SER A 21 7.96 -22.02 2.71
N GLY A 22 9.20 -22.01 3.20
CA GLY A 22 9.50 -21.60 4.57
C GLY A 22 8.99 -20.17 4.84
N PRO A 23 8.72 -19.82 6.10
CA PRO A 23 8.31 -18.46 6.45
C PRO A 23 9.36 -17.47 5.91
N ARG A 24 8.94 -16.50 5.09
CA ARG A 24 9.84 -15.46 4.60
C ARG A 24 10.29 -14.62 5.79
N THR A 25 11.52 -14.86 6.24
CA THR A 25 12.11 -14.20 7.39
C THR A 25 12.41 -12.74 7.07
N VAL A 26 12.32 -11.91 8.11
CA VAL A 26 12.69 -10.49 8.08
C VAL A 26 14.19 -10.41 7.92
N ARG A 27 14.70 -9.68 6.92
CA ARG A 27 16.13 -9.44 6.78
C ARG A 27 16.44 -8.08 7.38
N VAL A 28 17.18 -8.08 8.49
CA VAL A 28 17.76 -6.87 9.06
C VAL A 28 19.07 -6.62 8.33
N THR A 29 19.24 -5.44 7.75
CA THR A 29 20.47 -5.06 7.07
C THR A 29 21.30 -4.18 8.02
N GLU A 30 22.63 -4.21 7.89
CA GLU A 30 23.55 -3.30 8.61
C GLU A 30 23.50 -1.86 8.07
N ASP A 31 22.75 -1.63 6.97
CA ASP A 31 22.58 -0.32 6.36
C ASP A 31 21.90 0.65 7.34
N ARG A 32 22.61 1.72 7.65
CA ARG A 32 22.12 2.84 8.44
C ARG A 32 21.95 4.09 7.57
N SER A 33 20.87 4.82 7.78
CA SER A 33 20.71 6.16 7.22
C SER A 33 21.59 7.17 7.95
N PHE A 34 21.72 8.37 7.37
CA PHE A 34 22.52 9.47 7.96
C PHE A 34 22.06 9.86 9.37
N ASP A 35 20.76 9.75 9.64
CA ASP A 35 20.11 10.01 10.94
C ASP A 35 20.08 8.77 11.86
N GLY A 36 20.79 7.70 11.51
CA GLY A 36 20.98 6.52 12.37
C GLY A 36 19.82 5.53 12.36
N LEU A 37 18.87 5.63 11.42
CA LEU A 37 17.81 4.64 11.24
C LEU A 37 18.37 3.38 10.57
N ARG A 38 17.92 2.22 11.03
CA ARG A 38 18.32 0.93 10.47
C ARG A 38 17.33 0.48 9.41
N LYS A 39 17.84 0.01 8.28
CA LYS A 39 17.03 -0.54 7.19
C LYS A 39 16.59 -1.97 7.51
N ILE A 40 15.30 -2.23 7.39
CA ILE A 40 14.70 -3.56 7.48
C ILE A 40 13.99 -3.87 6.17
N GLU A 41 14.33 -5.00 5.54
CA GLU A 41 13.68 -5.43 4.32
C GLU A 41 12.60 -6.47 4.63
N ARG A 42 11.37 -6.16 4.23
CA ARG A 42 10.22 -7.05 4.40
C ARG A 42 9.58 -7.39 3.05
N PRO A 43 9.25 -8.67 2.79
CA PRO A 43 8.65 -9.10 1.53
C PRO A 43 7.33 -8.40 1.17
N ARG A 44 6.58 -7.90 2.18
CA ARG A 44 5.25 -7.27 2.01
C ARG A 44 5.27 -5.74 2.01
N PHE A 45 6.28 -5.12 2.62
CA PHE A 45 6.30 -3.67 2.87
C PHE A 45 7.48 -2.96 2.19
N GLY A 46 8.35 -3.70 1.47
CA GLY A 46 9.59 -3.14 0.94
C GLY A 46 10.61 -2.87 2.05
N ALA A 47 11.40 -1.81 1.86
CA ALA A 47 12.37 -1.34 2.86
C ALA A 47 11.71 -0.38 3.85
N VAL A 48 11.88 -0.65 5.14
CA VAL A 48 11.41 0.20 6.25
C VAL A 48 12.63 0.68 7.03
N TRP A 49 12.66 1.95 7.42
CA TRP A 49 13.73 2.53 8.22
C TRP A 49 13.24 2.75 9.64
N ILE A 50 13.92 2.19 10.64
CA ILE A 50 13.47 2.19 12.03
C ILE A 50 14.64 2.61 12.95
N ALA A 51 14.36 3.51 13.90
CA ALA A 51 15.31 3.90 14.93
C ALA A 51 15.62 2.73 15.88
N ASP A 52 16.86 2.64 16.36
CA ASP A 52 17.23 1.62 17.35
C ASP A 52 16.44 1.80 18.65
N GLY A 53 15.91 0.70 19.19
CA GLY A 53 15.07 0.71 20.41
C GLY A 53 13.63 1.17 20.17
N PHE A 54 13.22 1.43 18.93
CA PHE A 54 11.83 1.75 18.61
C PHE A 54 10.92 0.53 18.87
N ASP A 55 10.02 0.67 19.85
CA ASP A 55 9.05 -0.36 20.20
C ASP A 55 7.63 0.21 20.18
N LEU A 56 6.77 -0.44 19.39
CA LEU A 56 5.34 -0.14 19.32
C LEU A 56 4.49 -1.13 20.12
N SER A 57 5.12 -2.07 20.83
CA SER A 57 4.43 -3.13 21.55
C SER A 57 3.47 -2.61 22.62
N HIS A 58 3.82 -1.46 23.22
CA HIS A 58 3.07 -0.76 24.25
C HIS A 58 1.74 -0.17 23.76
N TYR A 59 1.57 0.01 22.45
CA TYR A 59 0.32 0.50 21.89
C TYR A 59 -0.63 -0.67 21.59
N THR A 60 -1.84 -0.56 22.10
CA THR A 60 -2.93 -1.52 21.90
C THR A 60 -4.00 -0.94 20.99
N LYS A 61 -4.09 0.40 20.92
CA LYS A 61 -5.06 1.11 20.11
C LYS A 61 -4.37 1.99 19.07
N VAL A 62 -5.09 2.28 17.99
CA VAL A 62 -4.68 3.22 16.95
C VAL A 62 -5.76 4.28 16.76
N ARG A 63 -5.37 5.55 16.72
CA ARG A 63 -6.22 6.66 16.31
C ARG A 63 -5.72 7.19 14.98
N LEU A 64 -6.60 7.22 13.99
CA LEU A 64 -6.33 7.92 12.73
C LEU A 64 -6.65 9.40 12.95
N GLU A 65 -5.60 10.23 13.05
CA GLU A 65 -5.75 11.68 13.20
C GLU A 65 -6.27 12.31 11.91
N GLY A 66 -5.88 11.75 10.77
CA GLY A 66 -6.29 12.23 9.48
C GLY A 66 -5.65 11.48 8.33
N ALA A 67 -6.16 11.79 7.16
CA ALA A 67 -5.74 11.28 5.87
C ALA A 67 -5.54 12.49 4.95
N GLY A 68 -4.40 12.57 4.25
CA GLY A 68 -4.11 13.68 3.35
C GLY A 68 -3.57 13.25 2.00
N ILE A 69 -3.73 14.14 1.02
CA ILE A 69 -3.22 13.90 -0.33
C ILE A 69 -2.50 15.16 -0.79
N GLU A 70 -1.23 14.99 -1.16
CA GLU A 70 -0.47 16.02 -1.85
C GLU A 70 -0.63 15.83 -3.37
N PHE A 71 -1.31 16.79 -4.00
CA PHE A 71 -1.52 16.80 -5.44
C PHE A 71 -0.40 17.57 -6.12
N ARG A 72 0.17 16.98 -7.18
CA ARG A 72 1.21 17.63 -7.97
C ARG A 72 0.63 18.83 -8.72
N ASP A 73 1.29 19.97 -8.61
CA ASP A 73 1.02 21.13 -9.46
C ASP A 73 1.53 20.87 -10.89
N VAL A 74 0.61 20.54 -11.79
CA VAL A 74 0.93 20.28 -13.20
C VAL A 74 0.96 21.59 -13.96
N ARG A 75 2.15 22.20 -14.07
CA ARG A 75 2.35 23.38 -14.93
C ARG A 75 2.30 22.96 -16.40
N SER A 76 1.40 23.57 -17.19
CA SER A 76 1.43 23.39 -18.64
C SER A 76 2.59 24.21 -19.22
N TYR A 77 3.78 23.63 -19.28
CA TYR A 77 4.97 24.31 -19.78
C TYR A 77 4.90 24.46 -21.30
N GLY A 78 4.39 25.61 -21.80
CA GLY A 78 4.55 26.14 -23.17
C GLY A 78 4.10 25.28 -24.37
N GLY A 79 3.70 24.02 -24.15
CA GLY A 79 3.34 23.06 -25.18
C GLY A 79 1.83 22.89 -25.29
N SER A 80 1.37 22.54 -26.49
CA SER A 80 -0.03 22.24 -26.76
C SER A 80 -0.58 21.22 -25.75
N ARG A 81 -1.70 21.54 -25.08
CA ARG A 81 -2.43 20.63 -24.17
C ARG A 81 -2.73 19.25 -24.78
N ARG A 82 -2.61 19.09 -26.10
CA ARG A 82 -2.77 17.80 -26.81
C ARG A 82 -1.63 16.81 -26.58
N GLN A 83 -0.46 17.27 -26.12
CA GLN A 83 0.73 16.44 -25.87
C GLN A 83 0.98 16.20 -24.37
N ALA A 84 0.18 16.83 -23.50
CA ALA A 84 0.28 16.62 -22.06
C ALA A 84 -0.07 15.17 -21.72
N ARG A 85 0.76 14.54 -20.88
CA ARG A 85 0.54 13.19 -20.33
C ARG A 85 0.02 13.22 -18.90
N GLU A 86 0.31 14.31 -18.20
CA GLU A 86 -0.10 14.57 -16.83
C GLU A 86 -1.10 15.71 -16.83
N PHE A 87 -2.13 15.58 -16.00
CA PHE A 87 -3.22 16.52 -15.89
C PHE A 87 -3.51 16.80 -14.41
N PRO A 88 -3.83 18.06 -14.06
CA PRO A 88 -4.27 18.38 -12.71
C PRO A 88 -5.59 17.68 -12.42
N ILE A 89 -5.74 17.21 -11.18
CA ILE A 89 -6.99 16.63 -10.70
C ILE A 89 -7.93 17.78 -10.31
N SER A 90 -9.19 17.74 -10.76
CA SER A 90 -10.19 18.75 -10.41
C SER A 90 -10.47 18.75 -8.91
N GLU A 91 -10.89 19.89 -8.34
CA GLU A 91 -11.21 20.00 -6.91
C GLU A 91 -12.20 18.93 -6.43
N ARG A 92 -13.24 18.64 -7.25
CA ARG A 92 -14.20 17.57 -6.98
C ARG A 92 -13.53 16.19 -6.94
N GLY A 93 -12.63 15.92 -7.88
CA GLY A 93 -11.86 14.67 -7.91
C GLY A 93 -10.89 14.56 -6.73
N GLN A 94 -10.30 15.67 -6.29
CA GLN A 94 -9.43 15.72 -5.12
C GLN A 94 -10.21 15.39 -3.84
N GLN A 95 -11.40 16.00 -3.66
CA GLN A 95 -12.30 15.71 -2.54
C GLN A 95 -12.73 14.24 -2.54
N GLN A 96 -13.20 13.73 -3.69
CA GLN A 96 -13.64 12.34 -3.81
C GLN A 96 -12.51 11.35 -3.52
N LEU A 97 -11.29 11.63 -4.00
CA LEU A 97 -10.14 10.78 -3.69
C LEU A 97 -9.77 10.84 -2.21
N GLY A 98 -9.88 12.01 -1.58
CA GLY A 98 -9.72 12.19 -0.14
C GLY A 98 -10.69 11.30 0.65
N ASP A 99 -11.98 11.35 0.32
CA ASP A 99 -13.01 10.52 0.97
C ASP A 99 -12.74 9.02 0.79
N ILE A 100 -12.35 8.59 -0.41
CA ILE A 100 -12.01 7.19 -0.69
C ILE A 100 -10.80 6.77 0.16
N MET A 101 -9.78 7.62 0.23
CA MET A 101 -8.55 7.34 0.95
C MET A 101 -8.82 7.25 2.46
N GLU A 102 -9.52 8.21 3.06
CA GLU A 102 -9.88 8.17 4.49
C GLU A 102 -10.68 6.90 4.82
N ASN A 103 -11.69 6.58 4.01
CA ASN A 103 -12.50 5.39 4.21
C ASN A 103 -11.68 4.10 4.10
N ALA A 104 -10.75 4.02 3.13
CA ALA A 104 -9.87 2.88 2.97
C ALA A 104 -8.95 2.71 4.19
N PHE A 105 -8.33 3.78 4.68
CA PHE A 105 -7.49 3.73 5.88
C PHE A 105 -8.29 3.27 7.10
N ARG A 106 -9.47 3.85 7.35
CA ARG A 106 -10.33 3.43 8.48
C ARG A 106 -10.71 1.95 8.38
N GLN A 107 -11.12 1.49 7.20
CA GLN A 107 -11.50 0.08 7.00
C GLN A 107 -10.33 -0.88 7.20
N GLU A 108 -9.16 -0.57 6.67
CA GLU A 108 -7.98 -1.42 6.81
C GLU A 108 -7.46 -1.44 8.26
N LEU A 109 -7.46 -0.29 8.94
CA LEU A 109 -7.10 -0.23 10.36
C LEU A 109 -8.11 -0.99 11.23
N ALA A 110 -9.40 -0.92 10.93
CA ALA A 110 -10.42 -1.68 11.65
C ALA A 110 -10.31 -3.20 11.45
N ARG A 111 -9.70 -3.66 10.36
CA ARG A 111 -9.40 -5.09 10.10
C ARG A 111 -8.13 -5.59 10.79
N SER A 112 -7.35 -4.69 11.40
CA SER A 112 -6.14 -5.05 12.12
C SER A 112 -6.45 -5.98 13.29
N SER A 113 -5.76 -7.11 13.37
CA SER A 113 -5.79 -7.96 14.56
C SER A 113 -4.84 -7.48 15.66
N ARG A 114 -3.99 -6.48 15.36
CA ARG A 114 -2.93 -6.01 16.28
C ARG A 114 -3.34 -4.80 17.09
N PHE A 115 -4.23 -3.98 16.55
CA PHE A 115 -4.64 -2.70 17.14
C PHE A 115 -6.15 -2.56 17.09
N GLU A 116 -6.73 -2.02 18.15
CA GLU A 116 -8.11 -1.57 18.19
C GLU A 116 -8.21 -0.13 17.64
N LEU A 117 -9.09 0.12 16.67
CA LEU A 117 -9.33 1.47 16.17
C LEU A 117 -10.11 2.28 17.23
N THR A 118 -9.61 3.47 17.58
CA THR A 118 -10.23 4.35 18.58
C THR A 118 -10.21 5.81 18.13
N GLU A 119 -11.20 6.59 18.59
CA GLU A 119 -11.24 8.06 18.44
C GLU A 119 -10.68 8.78 19.69
N SER A 120 -10.37 8.04 20.75
CA SER A 120 -9.91 8.63 22.03
C SER A 120 -8.40 8.88 22.06
N VAL A 121 -7.98 9.87 22.84
CA VAL A 121 -6.56 10.09 23.19
C VAL A 121 -6.22 9.23 24.42
N GLY A 122 -5.02 8.63 24.45
CA GLY A 122 -4.58 7.86 25.61
C GLY A 122 -3.12 7.44 25.55
N PRO A 123 -2.54 7.00 26.68
CA PRO A 123 -1.14 6.58 26.77
C PRO A 123 -0.85 5.28 26.00
N ASP A 124 -1.88 4.48 25.70
CA ASP A 124 -1.80 3.24 24.92
C ASP A 124 -2.29 3.41 23.46
N VAL A 125 -2.48 4.66 23.01
CA VAL A 125 -3.01 5.00 21.69
C VAL A 125 -1.90 5.51 20.76
N LEU A 126 -1.64 4.78 19.68
CA LEU A 126 -0.79 5.25 18.60
C LEU A 126 -1.58 6.20 17.69
N THR A 127 -1.19 7.46 17.64
CA THR A 127 -1.79 8.42 16.70
C THR A 127 -1.06 8.34 15.36
N VAL A 128 -1.80 8.10 14.29
CA VAL A 128 -1.25 7.97 12.93
C VAL A 128 -1.90 8.96 11.98
N TRP A 129 -1.12 9.42 11.01
CA TRP A 129 -1.59 10.20 9.87
C TRP A 129 -1.26 9.44 8.59
N GLY A 130 -2.28 9.23 7.74
CA GLY A 130 -2.12 8.58 6.45
C GLY A 130 -1.93 9.61 5.35
N GLY A 131 -1.05 9.33 4.38
CA GLY A 131 -0.79 10.27 3.27
C GLY A 131 -0.57 9.58 1.93
N LEU A 132 -1.10 10.17 0.86
CA LEU A 132 -0.61 9.94 -0.50
C LEU A 132 0.16 11.18 -0.95
N LEU A 133 1.36 10.97 -1.47
CA LEU A 133 2.20 12.07 -1.96
C LEU A 133 2.28 12.03 -3.48
N ASP A 134 2.45 13.20 -4.08
CA ASP A 134 2.79 13.36 -5.49
C ASP A 134 1.74 12.76 -6.46
N VAL A 135 0.46 13.00 -6.16
CA VAL A 135 -0.67 12.45 -6.93
C VAL A 135 -0.99 13.31 -8.16
N VAL A 136 -1.12 12.66 -9.31
CA VAL A 136 -1.43 13.28 -10.62
C VAL A 136 -2.35 12.40 -11.47
N SER A 137 -3.14 13.00 -12.37
CA SER A 137 -3.97 12.26 -13.33
C SER A 137 -3.22 12.04 -14.64
N PHE A 138 -3.28 10.82 -15.17
CA PHE A 138 -2.89 10.53 -16.56
C PHE A 138 -4.09 10.54 -17.52
N VAL A 139 -5.29 10.81 -17.00
CA VAL A 139 -6.53 10.90 -17.77
C VAL A 139 -6.79 12.39 -18.07
N PRO A 140 -6.94 12.77 -19.35
CA PRO A 140 -7.32 14.12 -19.71
C PRO A 140 -8.65 14.52 -19.07
N PRO A 141 -8.81 15.77 -18.60
CA PRO A 141 -10.09 16.23 -18.08
C PRO A 141 -11.15 16.18 -19.18
N GLU A 142 -12.35 15.73 -18.83
CA GLU A 142 -13.51 15.80 -19.71
C GLU A 142 -13.72 17.25 -20.14
N ARG A 143 -13.76 17.47 -21.46
CA ARG A 143 -14.16 18.77 -22.01
C ARG A 143 -15.66 18.75 -22.16
N PRO A 144 -16.39 19.83 -21.81
CA PRO A 144 -17.74 19.99 -22.31
C PRO A 144 -17.70 19.85 -23.84
N SER A 145 -18.46 18.89 -24.35
CA SER A 145 -18.56 18.64 -25.78
C SER A 145 -19.30 19.82 -26.41
N ARG A 146 -18.97 20.16 -27.66
CA ARG A 146 -19.77 21.15 -28.44
C ARG A 146 -21.21 20.68 -28.68
N SER A 147 -21.56 19.45 -28.31
CA SER A 147 -22.91 18.88 -28.40
C SER A 147 -23.70 18.95 -27.09
N ASP A 148 -23.16 19.54 -26.02
CA ASP A 148 -23.89 19.63 -24.76
C ASP A 148 -24.97 20.71 -24.89
N VAL A 149 -26.24 20.29 -24.89
CA VAL A 149 -27.40 21.17 -24.96
C VAL A 149 -27.66 21.75 -23.58
N TRP A 150 -27.47 23.07 -23.44
CA TRP A 150 -27.77 23.79 -22.22
C TRP A 150 -29.15 24.46 -22.33
N LEU A 151 -30.16 23.87 -21.67
CA LEU A 151 -31.48 24.50 -21.54
C LEU A 151 -31.46 25.42 -20.31
N ARG A 152 -31.63 26.73 -20.54
CA ARG A 152 -31.62 27.75 -19.49
C ARG A 152 -32.97 27.90 -18.75
N SER A 153 -34.06 27.49 -19.38
CA SER A 153 -35.38 27.23 -18.76
C SER A 153 -36.30 26.56 -19.78
N VAL A 154 -37.25 25.75 -19.32
CA VAL A 154 -38.45 25.36 -20.08
C VAL A 154 -39.63 26.15 -19.53
N GLY A 155 -40.46 26.69 -20.43
CA GLY A 155 -41.63 27.51 -20.07
C GLY A 155 -42.77 26.71 -19.49
#